data_AF-A0A5P9PER8-F1
#
_entry.id   AF-A0A5P9PER8-F1
#
_cell.length_a   1.000
_cell.length_b   1.000
_cell.length_c   1.000
_cell.angle_alpha   90.00
_cell.angle_beta   90.00
_cell.angle_gamma   90.00
#
_symmetry.space_group_name_H-M   'P 1'
#
loop_
_entity.id
_entity.type
_entity.pdbx_description
1 polymer ?
#
loop_
_entity_poly.entity_id
_entity_poly.type
_entity_poly.pdbx_seq_one_letter_code
_entity_poly.pdbx_strand_id
1 'polypeptide(L)'
;MAGVEHPEPDTRTLERALHQYVRAVAAAVGVPDESTTVEISDTATAYLGLPRRWPDRPGHDVMLVWNERRGWSLAVETDPATDPIVLAHQGDDVVPEPNAVARFVADTAAGRSTGQAPPGREITTTRGSLAERLKPYLRDAPG
;
A
#
# COMPACT_ATOMS: atom_id res chain seq x y z
N MET A 1 13.55 -24.03 -28.27
CA MET A 1 12.69 -22.95 -27.74
C MET A 1 13.16 -22.68 -26.32
N ALA A 2 14.07 -21.73 -26.13
CA ALA A 2 14.54 -21.37 -24.79
C ALA A 2 13.43 -20.60 -24.08
N GLY A 3 12.89 -21.16 -22.99
CA GLY A 3 12.04 -20.42 -22.08
C GLY A 3 12.87 -19.29 -21.51
N VAL A 4 12.41 -18.06 -21.70
CA VAL A 4 13.00 -16.91 -21.03
C VAL A 4 12.55 -17.02 -19.58
N GLU A 5 13.31 -17.74 -18.76
CA GLU A 5 13.26 -17.62 -17.32
C GLU A 5 13.70 -16.20 -17.00
N HIS A 6 12.74 -15.26 -16.91
CA HIS A 6 13.00 -14.02 -16.21
C HIS A 6 13.30 -14.44 -14.77
N PRO A 7 14.52 -14.24 -14.24
CA PRO A 7 14.78 -14.55 -12.86
C PRO A 7 13.78 -13.76 -12.04
N GLU A 8 12.96 -14.46 -11.24
CA GLU A 8 12.13 -13.78 -10.27
C GLU A 8 13.06 -12.87 -9.46
N PRO A 9 12.71 -11.59 -9.29
CA PRO A 9 13.53 -10.66 -8.55
C PRO A 9 13.80 -11.27 -7.17
N ASP A 10 15.07 -11.28 -6.76
CA ASP A 10 15.44 -11.73 -5.43
C ASP A 10 14.53 -11.06 -4.40
N THR A 11 13.92 -11.84 -3.51
CA THR A 11 12.95 -11.39 -2.50
C THR A 11 13.44 -10.15 -1.76
N ARG A 12 14.75 -10.08 -1.48
CA ARG A 12 15.40 -8.92 -0.83
C ARG A 12 15.40 -7.65 -1.69
N THR A 13 15.48 -7.79 -3.01
CA THR A 13 15.38 -6.67 -3.94
C THR A 13 13.95 -6.15 -4.01
N LEU A 14 12.96 -7.04 -4.04
CA LEU A 14 11.56 -6.65 -3.97
C LEU A 14 11.24 -5.94 -2.65
N GLU A 15 11.64 -6.55 -1.53
CA GLU A 15 11.46 -5.98 -0.18
C GLU A 15 12.05 -4.57 -0.10
N ARG A 16 13.32 -4.39 -0.51
CA ARG A 16 13.98 -3.09 -0.50
C ARG A 16 13.27 -2.07 -1.39
N ALA A 17 12.86 -2.47 -2.60
CA ALA A 17 12.19 -1.57 -3.53
C ALA A 17 10.82 -1.14 -3.02
N LEU A 18 10.06 -2.08 -2.43
CA LEU A 18 8.79 -1.80 -1.80
C LEU A 18 8.96 -0.88 -0.58
N HIS A 19 9.98 -1.10 0.24
CA HIS A 19 10.26 -0.25 1.40
C HIS A 19 10.54 1.21 1.01
N GLN A 20 11.26 1.45 -0.08
CA GLN A 20 11.51 2.80 -0.58
C GLN A 20 10.27 3.45 -1.19
N TYR A 21 9.47 2.68 -1.93
CA TYR A 21 8.19 3.16 -2.43
C TYR A 21 7.25 3.55 -1.28
N VAL A 22 7.14 2.71 -0.26
CA VAL A 22 6.33 2.95 0.94
C VAL A 22 6.78 4.20 1.69
N ARG A 23 8.09 4.45 1.81
CA ARG A 23 8.62 5.70 2.37
C ARG A 23 8.26 6.93 1.52
N ALA A 24 8.35 6.82 0.19
CA ALA A 24 7.93 7.91 -0.70
C ALA A 24 6.42 8.23 -0.54
N VAL A 25 5.59 7.19 -0.37
CA VAL A 25 4.16 7.34 -0.05
C VAL A 25 3.98 7.97 1.33
N ALA A 26 4.70 7.54 2.35
CA ALA A 26 4.65 8.10 3.70
C ALA A 26 4.97 9.60 3.69
N ALA A 27 6.05 9.99 3.01
CA ALA A 27 6.45 11.38 2.84
C ALA A 27 5.37 12.20 2.11
N ALA A 28 4.77 11.66 1.05
CA ALA A 28 3.70 12.33 0.31
C ALA A 28 2.40 12.49 1.13
N VAL A 29 2.08 11.50 1.98
CA VAL A 29 0.92 11.53 2.89
C VAL A 29 1.19 12.42 4.11
N GLY A 30 2.46 12.64 4.47
CA GLY A 30 2.89 13.45 5.61
C GLY A 30 2.95 12.68 6.93
N VAL A 31 3.28 11.39 6.88
CA VAL A 31 3.48 10.54 8.07
C VAL A 31 4.96 10.15 8.22
N PRO A 32 5.45 9.94 9.44
CA PRO A 32 6.84 9.59 9.66
C PRO A 32 7.17 8.17 9.17
N ASP A 33 8.41 7.93 8.78
CA ASP A 33 8.87 6.63 8.24
C ASP A 33 8.67 5.47 9.22
N GLU A 34 8.72 5.75 10.52
CA GLU A 34 8.50 4.78 11.60
C GLU A 34 7.04 4.30 11.68
N SER A 35 6.11 5.00 11.01
CA SER A 35 4.71 4.58 10.88
C SER A 35 4.48 3.59 9.73
N THR A 36 5.55 3.07 9.12
CA THR A 36 5.48 2.14 7.99
C THR A 36 5.99 0.75 8.34
N THR A 37 5.31 -0.28 7.81
CA THR A 37 5.72 -1.68 7.89
C THR A 37 5.62 -2.33 6.52
N VAL A 38 6.61 -3.13 6.15
CA VAL A 38 6.61 -3.96 4.94
C VAL A 38 6.79 -5.42 5.34
N GLU A 39 6.00 -6.31 4.75
CA GLU A 39 6.09 -7.75 4.96
C GLU A 39 6.08 -8.49 3.63
N ILE A 40 7.04 -9.41 3.46
CA ILE A 40 7.10 -10.30 2.30
C ILE A 40 6.95 -11.75 2.76
N SER A 41 5.80 -12.33 2.45
CA SER A 41 5.48 -13.74 2.72
C SER A 41 5.04 -14.44 1.43
N ASP A 42 3.95 -15.23 1.47
CA ASP A 42 3.25 -15.70 0.26
C ASP A 42 2.68 -14.53 -0.56
N THR A 43 2.42 -13.40 0.10
CA THR A 43 1.94 -12.17 -0.50
C THR A 43 2.74 -10.98 0.06
N ALA A 44 3.23 -10.08 -0.81
CA ALA A 44 3.85 -8.84 -0.34
C ALA A 44 2.77 -7.84 0.11
N THR A 45 2.96 -7.27 1.30
CA THR A 45 2.05 -6.28 1.89
C THR A 45 2.81 -5.12 2.53
N ALA A 46 2.14 -3.98 2.67
CA ALA A 46 2.66 -2.85 3.43
C ALA A 46 1.54 -2.11 4.17
N TYR A 47 1.91 -1.46 5.27
CA TYR A 47 0.99 -0.74 6.14
C TYR A 47 1.57 0.61 6.50
N LEU A 48 0.74 1.66 6.48
CA LEU A 48 1.06 2.97 7.02
C LEU A 48 -0.01 3.38 8.02
N GLY A 49 0.39 3.63 9.27
CA GLY A 49 -0.48 4.24 10.27
C GLY A 49 -0.72 5.73 9.94
N LEU A 50 -1.97 6.19 10.00
CA LEU A 50 -2.31 7.59 9.79
C LEU A 50 -2.68 8.25 11.12
N PRO A 51 -2.21 9.47 11.42
CA PRO A 51 -2.55 10.20 12.66
C PRO A 51 -3.94 10.83 12.55
N ARG A 52 -4.95 10.02 12.19
CA ARG A 52 -6.33 10.43 11.98
C ARG A 52 -7.26 9.42 12.61
N ARG A 53 -8.35 9.92 13.17
CA ARG A 53 -9.44 9.11 13.70
C ARG A 53 -10.60 9.13 12.72
N TRP A 54 -11.24 7.98 12.52
CA TRP A 54 -12.45 7.93 11.70
C TRP A 54 -13.64 8.47 12.51
N PRO A 55 -14.44 9.43 11.99
CA PRO A 55 -15.54 10.03 12.76
C PRO A 55 -16.55 9.03 13.31
N ASP A 56 -16.85 7.97 12.55
CA ASP A 56 -17.81 6.93 12.95
C ASP A 56 -17.20 5.89 13.91
N ARG A 57 -15.87 5.90 14.08
CA ARG A 57 -15.10 5.02 14.97
C ARG A 57 -13.91 5.75 15.60
N PRO A 58 -14.15 6.70 16.53
CA PRO A 58 -13.12 7.56 17.09
C PRO A 58 -12.08 6.83 17.96
N GLY A 59 -12.32 5.56 18.30
CA GLY A 59 -11.40 4.72 19.07
C GLY A 59 -10.48 3.83 18.23
N HIS A 60 -10.57 3.89 16.90
CA HIS A 60 -9.80 3.05 16.00
C HIS A 60 -8.93 3.90 15.07
N ASP A 61 -7.68 3.49 14.91
CA ASP A 61 -6.74 4.18 14.05
C ASP A 61 -7.03 3.87 12.57
N VAL A 62 -6.82 4.88 11.72
CA VAL A 62 -6.93 4.72 10.28
C VAL A 62 -5.56 4.31 9.75
N MET A 63 -5.54 3.32 8.87
CA MET A 63 -4.33 2.85 8.22
C MET A 63 -4.51 2.80 6.71
N LEU A 64 -3.41 2.98 5.99
CA LEU A 64 -3.32 2.73 4.58
C LEU A 64 -2.63 1.37 4.37
N VAL A 65 -3.29 0.46 3.67
CA VAL A 65 -2.83 -0.92 3.45
C VAL A 65 -2.56 -1.13 1.97
N TRP A 66 -1.41 -1.71 1.65
CA TRP A 66 -1.03 -2.11 0.32
C TRP A 66 -0.95 -3.62 0.21
N ASN A 67 -1.40 -4.15 -0.92
CA ASN A 67 -1.27 -5.57 -1.26
C ASN A 67 -0.83 -5.72 -2.72
N GLU A 68 0.14 -6.59 -3.01
CA GLU A 68 0.66 -6.79 -4.37
C GLU A 68 -0.41 -7.18 -5.41
N ARG A 69 -1.55 -7.73 -4.98
CA ARG A 69 -2.67 -8.12 -5.85
C ARG A 69 -3.79 -7.10 -5.91
N ARG A 70 -3.85 -6.12 -5.01
CA ARG A 70 -5.01 -5.20 -4.90
C ARG A 70 -4.64 -3.72 -4.81
N GLY A 71 -3.35 -3.40 -4.72
CA GLY A 71 -2.88 -2.04 -4.54
C GLY A 71 -3.25 -1.46 -3.18
N TRP A 72 -3.43 -0.15 -3.13
CA TRP A 72 -3.68 0.60 -1.90
C TRP A 72 -5.16 0.61 -1.51
N SER A 73 -5.40 0.55 -0.20
CA SER A 73 -6.72 0.62 0.41
C SER A 73 -6.64 1.44 1.70
N LEU A 74 -7.62 2.30 1.94
CA LEU A 74 -7.77 2.96 3.24
C LEU A 74 -8.63 2.07 4.13
N ALA A 75 -8.16 1.75 5.33
CA ALA A 75 -8.85 0.87 6.26
C ALA A 75 -8.84 1.44 7.68
N VAL A 76 -9.73 0.92 8.52
CA VAL A 76 -9.77 1.20 9.96
C VAL A 76 -9.31 -0.06 10.69
N GLU A 77 -8.40 0.11 11.64
CA GLU A 77 -7.95 -0.96 12.52
C GLU A 77 -9.12 -1.52 13.31
N THR A 78 -9.19 -2.84 13.40
CA THR A 78 -10.13 -3.58 14.27
C THR A 78 -9.36 -4.29 15.36
N ASP A 79 -10.05 -5.05 16.21
CA ASP A 79 -9.36 -5.94 17.14
C ASP A 79 -8.37 -6.85 16.37
N PRO A 80 -7.20 -7.21 16.94
CA PRO A 80 -6.17 -8.00 16.27
C PRO A 80 -6.65 -9.36 15.74
N ALA A 81 -7.79 -9.86 16.24
CA ALA A 81 -8.42 -11.11 15.80
C ALA A 81 -9.40 -10.94 14.62
N THR A 82 -9.61 -9.70 14.14
CA THR A 82 -10.57 -9.36 13.09
C THR A 82 -9.86 -8.61 11.96
N ASP A 83 -10.26 -8.90 10.72
CA ASP A 83 -9.73 -8.20 9.55
C ASP A 83 -10.06 -6.70 9.57
N PRO A 84 -9.12 -5.83 9.17
CA PRO A 84 -9.37 -4.39 9.05
C PRO A 84 -10.58 -4.09 8.16
N ILE A 85 -11.36 -3.08 8.54
CA ILE A 85 -12.52 -2.67 7.74
C ILE A 85 -12.03 -1.72 6.64
N VAL A 86 -12.09 -2.16 5.39
CA VAL A 86 -11.73 -1.32 4.24
C VAL A 86 -12.81 -0.27 3.95
N LEU A 87 -12.39 0.99 3.95
CA LEU A 87 -13.22 2.15 3.66
C LEU A 87 -13.27 2.48 2.16
N ALA A 88 -12.15 2.27 1.45
CA ALA A 88 -12.01 2.54 0.02
C ALA A 88 -10.78 1.84 -0.57
N HIS A 89 -10.83 1.54 -1.87
CA HIS A 89 -9.71 1.05 -2.67
C HIS A 89 -9.23 2.13 -3.64
N GLN A 90 -7.92 2.22 -3.85
CA GLN A 90 -7.33 3.14 -4.82
C GLN A 90 -7.18 2.49 -6.19
N GLY A 91 -8.18 2.67 -7.05
CA GLY A 91 -8.11 2.34 -8.48
C GLY A 91 -7.64 0.90 -8.80
N ASP A 92 -7.19 0.72 -10.04
CA ASP A 92 -6.70 -0.57 -10.56
C ASP A 92 -5.16 -0.62 -10.67
N ASP A 93 -4.48 0.37 -10.09
CA ASP A 93 -3.02 0.42 -10.11
C ASP A 93 -2.43 -0.06 -8.79
N VAL A 94 -1.59 -1.10 -8.85
CA VAL A 94 -0.83 -1.62 -7.71
C VAL A 94 0.28 -0.65 -7.25
N VAL A 95 0.94 0.08 -8.15
CA VAL A 95 2.05 0.99 -7.79
C VAL A 95 1.81 2.39 -8.35
N PRO A 96 0.76 3.09 -7.88
CA PRO A 96 0.47 4.44 -8.30
C PRO A 96 1.53 5.41 -7.77
N GLU A 97 1.64 6.57 -8.39
CA GLU A 97 2.51 7.65 -7.92
C GLU A 97 2.18 8.07 -6.48
N PRO A 98 3.17 8.36 -5.60
CA PRO A 98 2.94 8.69 -4.20
C PRO A 98 1.95 9.83 -3.96
N ASN A 99 2.00 10.87 -4.80
CA ASN A 99 1.08 12.00 -4.72
C ASN A 99 -0.37 11.61 -5.06
N ALA A 100 -0.57 10.60 -5.92
CA ALA A 100 -1.91 10.08 -6.21
C ALA A 100 -2.48 9.32 -4.99
N VAL A 101 -1.63 8.60 -4.25
CA VAL A 101 -2.01 7.95 -2.99
C VAL A 101 -2.37 8.99 -1.93
N ALA A 102 -1.55 10.03 -1.76
CA ALA A 102 -1.81 11.11 -0.82
C ALA A 102 -3.13 11.85 -1.11
N ARG A 103 -3.40 12.13 -2.39
CA ARG A 103 -4.68 12.70 -2.83
C ARG A 103 -5.84 11.76 -2.52
N PHE A 104 -5.71 10.47 -2.81
CA PHE A 104 -6.73 9.48 -2.49
C PHE A 104 -7.07 9.44 -0.99
N VAL A 105 -6.06 9.50 -0.12
CA VAL A 105 -6.24 9.57 1.33
C VAL A 105 -7.00 10.85 1.73
N ALA A 106 -6.58 12.00 1.20
CA ALA A 106 -7.21 13.29 1.51
C ALA A 106 -8.67 13.35 1.03
N ASP A 107 -8.93 12.92 -0.21
CA ASP A 107 -10.26 12.92 -0.83
C ASP A 107 -11.20 11.96 -0.07
N THR A 108 -10.72 10.77 0.30
CA THR A 108 -11.50 9.78 1.06
C THR A 108 -11.79 10.26 2.49
N ALA A 109 -10.81 10.88 3.15
CA ALA A 109 -10.99 11.46 4.48
C ALA A 109 -11.95 12.68 4.46
N ALA A 110 -11.98 13.45 3.38
CA ALA A 110 -12.88 14.59 3.21
C ALA A 110 -14.32 14.18 2.82
N GLY A 111 -14.49 12.96 2.28
CA GLY A 111 -15.70 12.52 1.58
C GLY A 111 -16.57 11.46 2.28
N ARG A 112 -16.38 11.19 3.59
CA ARG A 112 -17.25 10.36 4.45
C ARG A 112 -17.74 9.06 3.76
N SER A 113 -16.85 8.09 3.55
CA SER A 113 -17.24 6.76 3.06
C SER A 113 -18.19 6.11 4.09
N THR A 114 -19.48 5.98 3.76
CA THR A 114 -20.55 5.51 4.68
C THR A 114 -20.67 3.99 4.77
N GLY A 115 -19.66 3.24 4.34
CA GLY A 115 -19.76 1.79 4.32
C GLY A 115 -18.48 1.10 3.91
N GLN A 116 -18.42 -0.19 4.22
CA GLN A 116 -17.37 -1.10 3.80
C GLN A 116 -17.35 -1.16 2.26
N ALA A 117 -16.18 -0.87 1.67
CA ALA A 117 -16.03 -1.01 0.23
C ALA A 117 -16.17 -2.49 -0.17
N PRO A 118 -16.75 -2.80 -1.36
CA PRO A 118 -16.66 -4.15 -1.89
C PRO A 118 -15.19 -4.55 -2.04
N PRO A 119 -14.85 -5.85 -1.98
CA PRO A 119 -13.47 -6.29 -2.12
C PRO A 119 -12.88 -5.74 -3.41
N GLY A 120 -11.75 -5.04 -3.28
CA GLY A 120 -11.00 -4.49 -4.40
C GLY A 120 -10.72 -5.55 -5.44
N ARG A 121 -10.75 -5.15 -6.71
CA ARG A 121 -10.48 -6.04 -7.83
C ARG A 121 -9.07 -6.62 -7.69
N GLU A 122 -8.95 -7.93 -7.91
CA GLU A 122 -7.62 -8.54 -8.01
C GLU A 122 -6.96 -8.17 -9.34
N ILE A 123 -5.74 -7.66 -9.22
CA ILE A 123 -4.88 -7.22 -10.29
C ILE A 123 -3.85 -8.32 -10.50
N THR A 124 -3.88 -8.93 -11.69
CA THR A 124 -2.89 -9.95 -12.07
C THR A 124 -1.55 -9.27 -12.35
N THR A 125 -0.62 -9.34 -11.39
CA THR A 125 0.76 -8.90 -11.57
C THR A 125 1.72 -9.97 -11.09
N THR A 126 2.89 -10.07 -11.72
CA THR A 126 3.97 -10.95 -11.26
C THR A 126 4.91 -10.16 -10.36
N ARG A 127 5.60 -10.83 -9.43
CA ARG A 127 6.63 -10.19 -8.60
C ARG A 127 7.76 -9.57 -9.42
N GLY A 128 8.10 -10.17 -10.56
CA GLY A 128 9.00 -9.58 -11.57
C GLY A 128 8.54 -8.23 -12.07
N SER A 129 7.31 -8.15 -12.59
CA SER A 129 6.72 -6.89 -13.04
C SER A 129 6.63 -5.86 -11.91
N LEU A 130 6.27 -6.30 -10.70
CA LEU A 130 6.22 -5.42 -9.53
C LEU A 130 7.59 -4.83 -9.20
N ALA A 131 8.64 -5.65 -9.17
CA ALA A 131 9.99 -5.17 -8.93
C ALA A 131 10.43 -4.17 -10.00
N GLU A 132 10.15 -4.43 -11.29
CA GLU A 132 10.43 -3.47 -12.38
C GLU A 132 9.75 -2.12 -12.14
N ARG A 133 8.49 -2.13 -11.70
CA ARG A 133 7.74 -0.91 -11.40
C ARG A 133 8.25 -0.17 -10.18
N LEU A 134 8.82 -0.86 -9.21
CA LEU A 134 9.38 -0.27 -7.99
C LEU A 134 10.84 0.18 -8.15
N LYS A 135 11.53 -0.23 -9.23
CA LYS A 135 12.93 0.17 -9.51
C LYS A 135 13.21 1.67 -9.44
N PRO A 136 12.32 2.58 -9.88
CA PRO A 136 12.57 4.02 -9.76
C PRO A 136 12.86 4.44 -8.31
N TYR A 137 12.14 3.87 -7.33
CA TYR A 137 12.28 4.22 -5.91
C TYR A 137 13.55 3.67 -5.25
N LEU A 138 14.20 2.67 -5.85
CA LEU A 138 15.52 2.23 -5.39
C LEU A 138 16.61 3.28 -5.59
N ARG A 139 16.42 4.20 -6.56
CA ARG A 139 17.40 5.21 -6.93
C ARG A 139 17.19 6.53 -6.19
N ASP A 140 15.97 6.74 -5.68
CA ASP A 140 15.49 8.04 -5.23
C ASP A 140 15.31 8.11 -3.71
N ALA A 141 16.08 7.30 -2.96
CA ALA A 141 16.09 7.36 -1.51
C ALA A 141 16.41 8.80 -1.05
N PRO A 142 15.48 9.53 -0.42
CA PRO A 142 15.87 10.75 0.27
C PRO A 142 16.80 10.31 1.41
N GLY A 143 18.03 10.85 1.39
CA GLY A 143 19.02 10.63 2.44
C GLY A 143 18.67 11.33 3.74
#